data_AF-A0A1I7YDP7-F1
#
_entry.id   AF-A0A1I7YDP7-F1
#
_cell.length_a   1.000
_cell.length_b   1.000
_cell.length_c   1.000
_cell.angle_alpha   90.00
_cell.angle_beta   90.00
_cell.angle_gamma   90.00
#
_symmetry.space_group_name_H-M   'P 1'
#
loop_
_entity.id
_entity.type
_entity.pdbx_description
1 polymer ?
#
loop_
_entity_poly.entity_id
_entity_poly.type
_entity_poly.pdbx_seq_one_letter_code
_entity_poly.pdbx_strand_id
1 'polypeptide(L)'
;MNFTEEDWERDKKARKPADYITKEQKTIYKNLKLIYDKNINVTDAGHSLEDMLIDCTFQSSKCTAANFTRWQHGTYGNCYTIIVARDQFSSFIGPFYGLSLTLYVDDKEYLLKHSPAAGFRVQVHPVEYVPFPEDEGFTISPGVVTSVAVKQVRISRMPFPYDGTDCGDIDRTHKGWANSSIYQQSYEESLRKSEGEQNVLNYTTQACVKSCYQRRLVQDCGCVDASFITRDQAKFFAQEFNMSLPDACEMVYEEAVQCVRH
;
A
#
# COMPACT_ATOMS: atom_id res chain seq x y z
N MET A 1 -32.33 17.59 26.18
CA MET A 1 -32.43 16.24 25.62
C MET A 1 -32.41 15.26 26.79
N ASN A 2 -33.44 14.45 26.97
CA ASN A 2 -33.47 13.41 28.02
C ASN A 2 -32.88 12.13 27.41
N PHE A 3 -31.65 11.79 27.82
CA PHE A 3 -30.98 10.55 27.41
C PHE A 3 -31.40 9.46 28.40
N THR A 4 -31.89 8.31 27.91
CA THR A 4 -32.36 7.22 28.79
C THR A 4 -31.22 6.26 29.15
N GLU A 5 -31.38 5.47 30.20
CA GLU A 5 -30.42 4.41 30.56
C GLU A 5 -30.28 3.36 29.44
N GLU A 6 -31.35 3.06 28.72
CA GLU A 6 -31.32 2.15 27.56
C GLU A 6 -30.47 2.74 26.41
N ASP A 7 -30.57 4.05 26.18
CA ASP A 7 -29.71 4.74 25.22
C ASP A 7 -28.24 4.70 25.66
N TRP A 8 -27.99 4.74 26.98
CA TRP A 8 -26.64 4.66 27.54
C TRP A 8 -26.00 3.28 27.38
N GLU A 9 -26.75 2.21 27.64
CA GLU A 9 -26.28 0.84 27.43
C GLU A 9 -26.10 0.52 25.93
N ARG A 10 -26.96 1.07 25.06
CA ARG A 10 -26.78 0.95 23.60
C ARG A 10 -25.50 1.65 23.13
N ASP A 11 -25.24 2.87 23.57
CA ASP A 11 -24.02 3.62 23.19
C ASP A 11 -22.75 2.92 23.68
N LYS A 12 -22.75 2.42 24.92
CA LYS A 12 -21.65 1.62 25.47
C LYS A 12 -21.33 0.39 24.64
N LYS A 13 -22.36 -0.34 24.21
CA LYS A 13 -22.19 -1.55 23.38
C LYS A 13 -21.64 -1.20 22.00
N ALA A 14 -22.20 -0.16 21.36
CA ALA A 14 -21.75 0.31 20.06
C ALA A 14 -20.30 0.83 20.05
N ARG A 15 -19.86 1.43 21.17
CA ARG A 15 -18.51 1.96 21.35
C ARG A 15 -17.56 1.00 22.06
N LYS A 16 -17.95 -0.27 22.23
CA LYS A 16 -17.07 -1.27 22.83
C LYS A 16 -15.86 -1.48 21.91
N PRO A 17 -14.64 -1.18 22.38
CA PRO A 17 -13.45 -1.33 21.54
C PRO A 17 -13.15 -2.81 21.30
N ALA A 18 -12.68 -3.15 20.10
CA ALA A 18 -12.27 -4.52 19.80
C ALA A 18 -11.08 -4.94 20.67
N ASP A 19 -11.16 -6.14 21.24
CA ASP A 19 -10.19 -6.65 22.24
C ASP A 19 -8.82 -6.97 21.62
N TYR A 20 -8.79 -7.39 20.35
CA TYR A 20 -7.55 -7.76 19.65
C TYR A 20 -6.79 -6.55 19.07
N ILE A 21 -7.34 -5.34 19.17
CA ILE A 21 -6.70 -4.12 18.66
C ILE A 21 -5.97 -3.41 19.79
N THR A 22 -4.66 -3.27 19.66
CA THR A 22 -3.84 -2.59 20.67
C THR A 22 -4.17 -1.10 20.77
N LYS A 23 -3.78 -0.45 21.86
CA LYS A 23 -4.02 0.99 22.06
C LYS A 23 -3.35 1.85 20.99
N GLU A 24 -2.15 1.42 20.55
CA GLU A 24 -1.38 2.04 19.49
C GLU A 24 -2.11 1.90 18.15
N GLN A 25 -2.53 0.69 17.80
CA GLN A 25 -3.30 0.43 16.59
C GLN A 25 -4.60 1.23 16.55
N LYS A 26 -5.31 1.36 17.68
CA LYS A 26 -6.51 2.21 17.78
C LYS A 26 -6.23 3.66 17.41
N THR A 27 -5.07 4.18 17.79
CA THR A 27 -4.69 5.56 17.46
C THR A 27 -4.31 5.67 15.99
N ILE A 28 -3.58 4.70 15.44
CA ILE A 28 -3.23 4.64 14.02
C ILE A 28 -4.51 4.62 13.16
N TYR A 29 -5.44 3.70 13.41
CA TYR A 29 -6.69 3.60 12.65
C TYR A 29 -7.54 4.89 12.72
N LYS A 30 -7.61 5.53 13.89
CA LYS A 30 -8.28 6.84 14.03
C LYS A 30 -7.62 7.91 13.18
N ASN A 31 -6.28 7.97 13.19
CA ASN A 31 -5.54 8.94 12.39
C ASN A 31 -5.70 8.69 10.89
N LEU A 32 -5.63 7.43 10.44
CA LEU A 32 -5.84 7.04 9.04
C LEU A 32 -7.25 7.43 8.56
N LYS A 33 -8.28 7.13 9.38
CA LYS A 33 -9.65 7.58 9.13
C LYS A 33 -9.74 9.09 8.99
N LEU A 34 -9.12 9.85 9.89
CA LEU A 34 -9.12 11.31 9.82
C LEU A 34 -8.43 11.85 8.56
N ILE A 35 -7.26 11.30 8.19
CA ILE A 35 -6.52 11.67 6.99
C ILE A 35 -7.39 11.44 5.74
N TYR A 36 -8.04 10.28 5.67
CA TYR A 36 -8.91 9.90 4.56
C TYR A 36 -10.17 10.79 4.48
N ASP A 37 -10.91 10.94 5.59
CA ASP A 37 -12.18 11.67 5.63
C ASP A 37 -11.98 13.17 5.37
N LYS A 38 -10.85 13.74 5.83
CA LYS A 38 -10.51 15.15 5.62
C LYS A 38 -9.93 15.45 4.25
N ASN A 39 -9.75 14.45 3.39
CA ASN A 39 -9.14 14.61 2.06
C ASN A 39 -7.81 15.37 2.12
N ILE A 40 -6.95 14.99 3.08
CA ILE A 40 -5.62 15.58 3.19
C ILE A 40 -4.82 15.23 1.93
N ASN A 41 -4.14 16.21 1.34
CA ASN A 41 -3.24 15.95 0.23
C ASN A 41 -1.97 15.24 0.73
N VAL A 42 -1.98 13.90 0.68
CA VAL A 42 -0.86 13.04 1.11
C VAL A 42 0.41 13.34 0.31
N THR A 43 0.28 13.86 -0.92
CA THR A 43 1.45 14.26 -1.73
C THR A 43 2.28 15.32 -1.02
N ASP A 44 1.61 16.35 -0.49
CA ASP A 44 2.27 17.52 0.10
C ASP A 44 2.55 17.31 1.59
N ALA A 45 1.70 16.54 2.27
CA ALA A 45 1.81 16.27 3.69
C ALA A 45 2.77 15.11 4.02
N GLY A 46 3.03 14.22 3.06
CA GLY A 46 3.98 13.11 3.21
C GLY A 46 5.41 13.54 2.87
N HIS A 47 6.40 12.77 3.35
CA HIS A 47 7.80 13.08 3.10
C HIS A 47 8.14 13.09 1.60
N SER A 48 8.88 14.12 1.17
CA SER A 48 9.45 14.20 -0.17
C SER A 48 10.72 13.36 -0.27
N LEU A 49 10.93 12.69 -1.40
CA LEU A 49 12.17 11.97 -1.66
C LEU A 49 13.37 12.92 -1.77
N GLU A 50 13.17 14.16 -2.20
CA GLU A 50 14.23 15.17 -2.31
C GLU A 50 14.87 15.48 -0.96
N ASP A 51 14.08 15.44 0.12
CA ASP A 51 14.56 15.66 1.48
C ASP A 51 15.08 14.37 2.12
N MET A 52 14.49 13.22 1.79
CA MET A 52 14.91 11.92 2.32
C MET A 52 16.17 11.37 1.66
N LEU A 53 16.45 11.67 0.39
CA LEU A 53 17.54 11.08 -0.39
C LEU A 53 18.81 11.94 -0.32
N ILE A 54 19.76 11.55 0.53
CA ILE A 54 21.05 12.24 0.67
C ILE A 54 22.00 11.87 -0.48
N ASP A 55 22.14 10.56 -0.74
CA ASP A 55 23.03 10.05 -1.78
C ASP A 55 22.45 8.79 -2.43
N CYS A 56 22.67 8.65 -3.74
CA CYS A 56 22.13 7.57 -4.54
C CYS A 56 23.12 7.16 -5.62
N THR A 57 23.50 5.88 -5.61
CA THR A 57 24.25 5.30 -6.71
C THR A 57 23.65 3.97 -7.13
N PHE A 58 23.51 3.76 -8.43
CA PHE A 58 23.16 2.49 -9.03
C PHE A 58 24.17 2.16 -10.12
N GLN A 59 24.77 0.96 -10.08
CA GLN A 59 25.83 0.58 -11.03
C GLN A 59 26.96 1.60 -11.16
N SER A 60 27.44 2.09 -10.02
CA SER A 60 28.48 3.13 -9.96
C SER A 60 28.12 4.46 -10.65
N SER A 61 26.86 4.66 -11.05
CA SER A 61 26.34 5.89 -11.62
C SER A 61 25.47 6.61 -10.60
N LYS A 62 25.58 7.94 -10.53
CA LYS A 62 24.74 8.75 -9.63
C LYS A 62 23.29 8.72 -10.11
N CYS A 63 22.37 8.48 -9.17
CA CYS A 63 20.94 8.65 -9.36
C CYS A 63 20.44 9.83 -8.53
N THR A 64 19.26 10.33 -8.85
CA THR A 64 18.61 11.44 -8.14
C THR A 64 17.15 11.07 -7.88
N ALA A 65 16.43 11.92 -7.12
CA ALA A 65 15.01 11.73 -6.88
C ALA A 65 14.18 11.64 -8.18
N ALA A 66 14.65 12.23 -9.29
CA ALA A 66 14.01 12.16 -10.60
C ALA A 66 13.99 10.75 -11.21
N ASN A 67 14.87 9.84 -10.75
CA ASN A 67 14.89 8.45 -11.20
C ASN A 67 13.87 7.56 -10.49
N PHE A 68 13.12 8.12 -9.54
CA PHE A 68 12.12 7.39 -8.77
C PHE A 68 10.72 7.82 -9.18
N THR A 69 9.82 6.85 -9.25
CA THR A 69 8.38 7.10 -9.36
C THR A 69 7.77 7.16 -7.98
N ARG A 70 6.72 7.98 -7.82
CA ARG A 70 5.99 8.11 -6.56
C ARG A 70 4.65 7.39 -6.67
N TRP A 71 4.37 6.54 -5.70
CA TRP A 71 3.08 5.89 -5.49
C TRP A 71 2.62 6.12 -4.04
N GLN A 72 1.32 6.13 -3.80
CA GLN A 72 0.76 6.41 -2.48
C GLN A 72 0.17 5.15 -1.85
N HIS A 73 0.53 4.90 -0.60
CA HIS A 73 0.01 3.83 0.22
C HIS A 73 -0.85 4.39 1.36
N GLY A 74 -1.97 3.74 1.67
CA GLY A 74 -2.91 4.18 2.72
C GLY A 74 -2.25 4.33 4.09
N THR A 75 -1.41 3.36 4.48
CA THR A 75 -0.73 3.35 5.80
C THR A 75 0.58 4.13 5.81
N TYR A 76 1.35 4.13 4.71
CA TYR A 76 2.74 4.64 4.69
C TYR A 76 2.89 5.99 3.99
N GLY A 77 1.83 6.51 3.37
CA GLY A 77 1.88 7.78 2.65
C GLY A 77 2.64 7.67 1.32
N ASN A 78 3.58 8.59 1.08
CA ASN A 78 4.36 8.62 -0.14
C ASN A 78 5.41 7.49 -0.16
N CYS A 79 5.33 6.63 -1.17
CA CYS A 79 6.30 5.59 -1.46
C CYS A 79 7.04 5.92 -2.77
N TYR A 80 8.31 5.53 -2.84
CA TYR A 80 9.18 5.82 -3.97
C TYR A 80 9.82 4.55 -4.51
N THR A 81 9.69 4.33 -5.81
CA THR A 81 10.20 3.14 -6.49
C THR A 81 11.19 3.54 -7.57
N ILE A 82 12.41 3.00 -7.51
CA ILE A 82 13.36 3.11 -8.62
C ILE A 82 13.10 1.97 -9.60
N ILE A 83 12.89 2.33 -10.87
CA ILE A 83 12.71 1.37 -11.95
C ILE A 83 14.01 1.33 -12.73
N VAL A 84 14.60 0.14 -12.82
CA VAL A 84 15.81 -0.09 -13.61
C VAL A 84 15.42 -0.77 -14.90
N ALA A 85 15.71 -0.11 -16.02
CA ALA A 85 15.41 -0.66 -17.34
C ALA A 85 16.29 -1.89 -17.64
N ARG A 86 15.77 -2.82 -18.47
CA ARG A 86 16.44 -4.13 -18.70
C ARG A 86 17.78 -4.01 -19.41
N ASP A 87 17.95 -2.97 -20.21
CA ASP A 87 19.19 -2.62 -20.92
C ASP A 87 20.26 -2.05 -19.98
N GLN A 88 19.86 -1.57 -18.80
CA GLN A 88 20.74 -1.07 -17.76
C GLN A 88 21.15 -2.16 -16.77
N PHE A 89 20.99 -3.46 -17.05
CA PHE A 89 21.50 -4.50 -16.15
C PHE A 89 22.98 -4.82 -16.44
N SER A 90 23.84 -4.56 -15.45
CA SER A 90 25.21 -5.03 -15.42
C SER A 90 25.26 -6.49 -14.97
N SER A 91 26.07 -7.31 -15.63
CA SER A 91 26.31 -8.71 -15.22
C SER A 91 27.13 -8.84 -13.94
N PHE A 92 27.63 -7.73 -13.37
CA PHE A 92 28.46 -7.74 -12.17
C PHE A 92 27.63 -7.78 -10.89
N ILE A 93 27.92 -8.76 -10.04
CA ILE A 93 27.30 -8.91 -8.71
C ILE A 93 28.22 -8.24 -7.68
N GLY A 94 27.65 -7.39 -6.82
CA GLY A 94 28.36 -6.80 -5.69
C GLY A 94 27.76 -5.48 -5.22
N PRO A 95 28.09 -5.01 -4.02
CA PRO A 95 27.51 -3.80 -3.44
C PRO A 95 27.81 -2.53 -4.25
N PHE A 96 28.95 -2.45 -4.95
CA PHE A 96 29.31 -1.32 -5.81
C PHE A 96 28.50 -1.23 -7.12
N TYR A 97 27.95 -2.36 -7.56
CA TYR A 97 27.15 -2.46 -8.79
C TYR A 97 25.65 -2.51 -8.50
N GLY A 98 25.26 -2.68 -7.23
CA GLY A 98 23.88 -2.64 -6.79
C GLY A 98 23.37 -1.22 -6.57
N LEU A 99 22.22 -1.14 -5.89
CA LEU A 99 21.64 0.10 -5.39
C LEU A 99 22.26 0.43 -4.03
N SER A 100 22.88 1.60 -3.91
CA SER A 100 23.36 2.15 -2.66
C SER A 100 22.65 3.47 -2.40
N LEU A 101 22.01 3.58 -1.24
CA LEU A 101 21.23 4.74 -0.81
C LEU A 101 21.74 5.21 0.54
N THR A 102 21.90 6.52 0.68
CA THR A 102 21.97 7.18 1.98
C THR A 102 20.67 7.93 2.19
N LEU A 103 19.91 7.53 3.20
CA LEU A 103 18.57 8.07 3.46
C LEU A 103 18.54 8.83 4.80
N TYR A 104 17.87 9.97 4.79
CA TYR A 104 17.60 10.79 5.97
C TYR A 104 16.24 10.45 6.56
N VAL A 105 16.22 9.97 7.81
CA VAL A 105 14.99 9.79 8.57
C VAL A 105 14.72 11.07 9.34
N ASP A 106 13.68 11.81 8.96
CA ASP A 106 13.25 13.01 9.71
C ASP A 106 12.34 12.61 10.88
N ASP A 107 12.94 12.04 11.92
CA ASP A 107 12.23 11.55 13.10
C ASP A 107 11.54 12.65 13.92
N LYS A 108 11.89 13.91 13.71
CA LYS A 108 11.26 15.07 14.37
C LYS A 108 9.90 15.42 13.80
N GLU A 109 9.66 15.09 12.53
CA GLU A 109 8.38 15.32 11.86
C GLU A 109 7.39 14.17 12.07
N TYR A 110 7.77 13.14 12.84
CA TYR A 110 6.92 11.99 13.06
C TYR A 110 5.67 12.35 13.86
N LEU A 111 4.53 11.87 13.36
CA LEU A 111 3.26 12.01 14.04
C LEU A 111 3.24 11.13 15.31
N LEU A 112 3.23 11.79 16.47
CA LEU A 112 3.18 11.14 17.78
C LEU A 112 2.01 10.14 17.86
N LYS A 113 2.29 8.89 18.26
CA LYS A 113 1.34 7.76 18.34
C LYS A 113 0.78 7.25 17.00
N HIS A 114 1.16 7.83 15.86
CA HIS A 114 0.86 7.29 14.52
C HIS A 114 2.06 6.50 13.96
N SER A 115 3.27 7.02 14.15
CA SER A 115 4.51 6.41 13.67
C SER A 115 5.27 5.78 14.85
N PRO A 116 4.99 4.51 15.22
CA PRO A 116 5.53 3.90 16.43
C PRO A 116 7.00 3.49 16.32
N ALA A 117 7.56 3.45 15.11
CA ALA A 117 8.92 3.03 14.84
C ALA A 117 9.60 3.95 13.82
N ALA A 118 10.89 4.22 14.02
CA ALA A 118 11.73 5.00 13.12
C ALA A 118 12.46 4.11 12.12
N GLY A 119 12.50 4.54 10.86
CA GLY A 119 13.20 3.83 9.79
C GLY A 119 12.44 3.84 8.48
N PHE A 120 12.88 2.98 7.56
CA PHE A 120 12.28 2.83 6.24
C PHE A 120 11.67 1.45 6.08
N ARG A 121 10.50 1.39 5.45
CA ARG A 121 9.91 0.13 4.97
C ARG A 121 10.29 -0.06 3.51
N VAL A 122 10.98 -1.14 3.20
CA VAL A 122 11.51 -1.42 1.85
C VAL A 122 10.97 -2.75 1.35
N GLN A 123 10.50 -2.78 0.11
CA GLN A 123 10.07 -4.01 -0.58
C GLN A 123 10.82 -4.10 -1.91
N VAL A 124 11.30 -5.30 -2.24
CA VAL A 124 11.82 -5.62 -3.56
C VAL A 124 10.76 -6.43 -4.29
N HIS A 125 10.27 -5.92 -5.42
CA HIS A 125 9.21 -6.57 -6.20
C HIS A 125 9.46 -6.39 -7.70
N PRO A 126 8.89 -7.26 -8.55
CA PRO A 126 8.84 -7.03 -10.00
C PRO A 126 8.09 -5.74 -10.35
N VAL A 127 8.51 -5.06 -11.41
CA VAL A 127 7.92 -3.78 -11.84
C VAL A 127 6.44 -3.94 -12.20
N GLU A 128 6.09 -5.09 -12.78
CA GLU A 128 4.75 -5.41 -13.25
C GLU A 128 3.77 -5.77 -12.12
N TYR A 129 4.21 -5.80 -10.86
CA TYR A 129 3.40 -6.14 -9.69
C TYR A 129 3.22 -4.92 -8.77
N VAL A 130 1.99 -4.74 -8.29
CA VAL A 130 1.67 -3.71 -7.29
C VAL A 130 2.38 -4.04 -5.97
N PRO A 131 3.12 -3.08 -5.37
CA PRO A 131 3.78 -3.29 -4.08
C PRO A 131 2.78 -3.28 -2.91
N PHE A 132 3.03 -4.13 -1.92
CA PHE A 132 2.31 -4.23 -0.64
C PHE A 132 3.36 -4.33 0.48
N PRO A 133 4.01 -3.21 0.84
CA PRO A 133 5.12 -3.19 1.78
C PRO A 133 4.73 -3.69 3.18
N GLU A 134 3.47 -3.62 3.56
CA GLU A 134 2.93 -4.17 4.80
C GLU A 134 2.98 -5.70 4.83
N ASP A 135 2.89 -6.37 3.67
CA ASP A 135 2.89 -7.84 3.56
C ASP A 135 4.31 -8.38 3.31
N GLU A 136 5.03 -7.80 2.35
CA GLU A 136 6.30 -8.34 1.83
C GLU A 136 7.53 -7.48 2.12
N GLY A 137 7.34 -6.29 2.70
CA GLY A 137 8.43 -5.40 3.04
C GLY A 137 9.27 -5.88 4.22
N PHE A 138 10.46 -5.31 4.34
CA PHE A 138 11.32 -5.40 5.52
C PHE A 138 11.65 -3.99 6.03
N THR A 139 12.04 -3.90 7.30
CA THR A 139 12.30 -2.61 7.95
C THR A 139 13.80 -2.37 8.07
N ILE A 140 14.25 -1.18 7.69
CA ILE A 140 15.63 -0.71 7.84
C ILE A 140 15.67 0.29 8.98
N SER A 141 16.53 0.04 9.97
CA SER A 141 16.71 0.94 11.12
C SER A 141 17.64 2.10 10.77
N PRO A 142 17.39 3.32 11.27
CA PRO A 142 18.33 4.42 11.15
C PRO A 142 19.60 4.17 11.98
N GLY A 143 20.68 4.88 11.64
CA GLY A 143 21.93 4.88 12.41
C GLY A 143 22.86 3.69 12.14
N VAL A 144 22.46 2.74 11.29
CA VAL A 144 23.29 1.60 10.87
C VAL A 144 23.28 1.41 9.36
N VAL A 145 24.37 0.87 8.81
CA VAL A 145 24.41 0.45 7.41
C VAL A 145 23.79 -0.93 7.30
N THR A 146 22.75 -1.05 6.46
CA THR A 146 22.07 -2.32 6.21
C THR A 146 22.39 -2.81 4.80
N SER A 147 23.01 -3.99 4.68
CA SER A 147 23.30 -4.62 3.39
C SER A 147 22.29 -5.71 3.09
N VAL A 148 21.58 -5.58 1.96
CA VAL A 148 20.52 -6.51 1.55
C VAL A 148 20.94 -7.23 0.28
N ALA A 149 21.10 -8.55 0.36
CA ALA A 149 21.35 -9.40 -0.80
C ALA A 149 20.02 -9.92 -1.35
N VAL A 150 19.82 -9.78 -2.67
CA VAL A 150 18.60 -10.24 -3.34
C VAL A 150 18.91 -11.47 -4.17
N LYS A 151 18.06 -12.50 -4.05
CA LYS A 151 18.12 -13.72 -4.88
C LYS A 151 16.79 -13.89 -5.60
N GLN A 152 16.82 -13.90 -6.93
CA GLN A 152 15.63 -14.15 -7.73
C GLN A 152 15.32 -15.65 -7.79
N VAL A 153 14.09 -16.02 -7.49
CA VAL A 153 13.55 -17.38 -7.67
C VAL A 153 12.28 -17.27 -8.51
N ARG A 154 12.22 -17.99 -9.63
CA ARG A 154 11.04 -18.03 -10.49
C ARG A 154 10.36 -19.39 -10.36
N ILE A 155 9.08 -19.37 -9.99
CA ILE A 155 8.23 -20.55 -9.91
C ILE A 155 7.26 -20.50 -11.09
N SER A 156 7.24 -21.54 -11.90
CA SER A 156 6.26 -21.72 -12.98
C SER A 156 5.38 -22.91 -12.63
N ARG A 157 4.06 -22.75 -12.72
CA ARG A 157 3.09 -23.82 -12.54
C ARG A 157 2.44 -24.15 -13.88
N MET A 158 2.08 -25.42 -14.07
CA MET A 158 1.28 -25.79 -15.24
C MET A 158 -0.18 -25.44 -14.94
N PRO A 159 -0.90 -24.76 -15.85
CA PRO A 159 -2.30 -24.45 -15.64
C PRO A 159 -3.16 -25.73 -15.62
N PHE A 160 -4.44 -25.56 -15.32
CA PHE A 160 -5.44 -26.62 -15.42
C PHE A 160 -5.28 -27.40 -16.75
N PRO A 161 -5.27 -28.74 -16.73
CA PRO A 161 -5.73 -29.65 -15.67
C PRO A 161 -4.66 -30.24 -14.73
N TYR A 162 -3.39 -29.87 -14.85
CA TYR A 162 -2.30 -30.67 -14.24
C TYR A 162 -2.15 -30.55 -12.72
N ASP A 163 -2.37 -29.36 -12.15
CA ASP A 163 -2.19 -29.08 -10.72
C ASP A 163 -3.51 -29.03 -9.93
N GLY A 164 -4.65 -29.25 -10.61
CA GLY A 164 -5.99 -29.15 -10.02
C GLY A 164 -6.43 -27.73 -9.65
N THR A 165 -5.62 -26.71 -9.93
CA THR A 165 -5.92 -25.30 -9.66
C THR A 165 -5.84 -24.49 -10.95
N ASP A 166 -6.91 -23.79 -11.30
CA ASP A 166 -6.84 -22.80 -12.37
C ASP A 166 -5.93 -21.65 -11.91
N CYS A 167 -4.63 -21.73 -12.26
CA CYS A 167 -3.70 -20.64 -12.05
C CYS A 167 -4.21 -19.45 -12.85
N GLY A 168 -4.83 -18.49 -12.15
CA GLY A 168 -5.53 -17.34 -12.70
C GLY A 168 -4.62 -16.31 -13.37
N ASP A 169 -3.85 -16.70 -14.39
CA ASP A 169 -3.63 -15.82 -15.53
C ASP A 169 -5.01 -15.66 -16.20
N ILE A 170 -5.87 -14.88 -15.53
CA ILE A 170 -7.25 -14.60 -15.90
C ILE A 170 -7.19 -13.90 -17.24
N ASP A 171 -7.36 -14.74 -18.27
CA ASP A 171 -7.45 -14.41 -19.67
C ASP A 171 -6.16 -13.84 -20.30
N ARG A 172 -5.73 -14.45 -21.41
CA ARG A 172 -4.66 -13.90 -22.28
C ARG A 172 -4.99 -12.49 -22.78
N THR A 173 -6.22 -12.02 -22.59
CA THR A 173 -6.66 -10.68 -22.94
C THR A 173 -6.43 -9.63 -21.84
N HIS A 174 -6.08 -10.00 -20.60
CA HIS A 174 -5.88 -9.08 -19.44
C HIS A 174 -7.10 -8.18 -19.08
N LYS A 175 -8.23 -8.28 -19.79
CA LYS A 175 -9.37 -7.35 -19.65
C LYS A 175 -10.22 -7.57 -18.40
N GLY A 176 -10.32 -8.81 -17.93
CA GLY A 176 -11.07 -9.14 -16.71
C GLY A 176 -10.36 -8.67 -15.44
N TRP A 177 -9.04 -8.87 -15.38
CA TRP A 177 -8.22 -8.49 -14.23
C TRP A 177 -8.01 -6.99 -14.09
N ALA A 178 -7.76 -6.28 -15.20
CA ALA A 178 -7.47 -4.84 -15.19
C ALA A 178 -8.59 -4.00 -14.54
N ASN A 179 -9.85 -4.43 -14.71
CA ASN A 179 -11.01 -3.80 -14.09
C ASN A 179 -11.28 -4.30 -12.65
N SER A 180 -10.58 -5.33 -12.19
CA SER A 180 -10.85 -6.00 -10.91
C SER A 180 -9.91 -5.56 -9.77
N SER A 181 -8.74 -5.02 -10.07
CA SER A 181 -7.83 -4.50 -9.05
C SER A 181 -8.03 -3.01 -8.83
N ILE A 182 -8.34 -2.61 -7.59
CA ILE A 182 -8.52 -1.19 -7.23
C ILE A 182 -7.19 -0.42 -7.22
N TYR A 183 -6.06 -1.14 -7.18
CA TYR A 183 -4.73 -0.58 -7.11
C TYR A 183 -4.10 -0.34 -8.48
N GLN A 184 -4.59 -1.08 -9.49
CA GLN A 184 -3.98 -1.15 -10.82
C GLN A 184 -3.83 0.21 -11.47
N GLN A 185 -4.93 0.96 -11.62
CA GLN A 185 -4.91 2.27 -12.25
C GLN A 185 -3.93 3.24 -11.55
N SER A 186 -4.00 3.32 -10.22
CA SER A 186 -3.14 4.24 -9.45
C SER A 186 -1.65 3.91 -9.56
N TYR A 187 -1.31 2.62 -9.65
CA TYR A 187 0.07 2.18 -9.80
C TYR A 187 0.54 2.35 -11.26
N GLU A 188 -0.28 2.05 -12.26
CA GLU A 188 0.01 2.33 -13.68
C GLU A 188 0.29 3.83 -13.93
N GLU A 189 -0.49 4.72 -13.31
CA GLU A 189 -0.26 6.17 -13.38
C GLU A 189 1.08 6.57 -12.76
N SER A 190 1.52 5.89 -11.69
CA SER A 190 2.85 6.10 -11.11
C SER A 190 3.98 5.65 -12.05
N LEU A 191 3.76 4.55 -12.78
CA LEU A 191 4.74 3.99 -13.72
C LEU A 191 4.83 4.79 -15.02
N ARG A 192 3.76 5.44 -15.49
CA ARG A 192 3.75 6.26 -16.72
C ARG A 192 4.73 7.45 -16.70
N LYS A 193 5.25 7.82 -15.53
CA LYS A 193 6.35 8.78 -15.40
C LYS A 193 7.71 8.21 -15.79
N SER A 194 7.84 6.89 -15.91
CA SER A 194 8.98 6.20 -16.52
C SER A 194 8.63 5.89 -17.99
N GLU A 195 9.49 6.27 -18.93
CA GLU A 195 9.19 6.30 -20.37
C GLU A 195 8.76 4.94 -20.96
N GLY A 196 7.76 4.98 -21.86
CA GLY A 196 7.85 4.28 -23.15
C GLY A 196 7.08 2.96 -23.36
N GLU A 197 6.60 2.27 -22.33
CA GLU A 197 5.95 0.96 -22.52
C GLU A 197 4.57 0.89 -21.85
N GLN A 198 3.59 0.26 -22.50
CA GLN A 198 2.31 -0.06 -21.87
C GLN A 198 2.58 -1.09 -20.76
N ASN A 199 2.79 -0.60 -19.54
CA ASN A 199 2.96 -1.43 -18.37
C ASN A 199 1.62 -2.08 -18.01
N VAL A 200 1.33 -3.21 -18.64
CA VAL A 200 0.22 -4.07 -18.23
C VAL A 200 0.62 -4.67 -16.88
N LEU A 201 -0.05 -4.25 -15.81
CA LEU A 201 0.15 -4.87 -14.50
C LEU A 201 -0.40 -6.29 -14.51
N ASN A 202 0.36 -7.18 -13.90
CA ASN A 202 0.02 -8.57 -13.80
C ASN A 202 -0.78 -8.87 -12.53
N TYR A 203 -1.47 -10.00 -12.56
CA TYR A 203 -2.20 -10.51 -11.40
C TYR A 203 -1.27 -10.78 -10.22
N THR A 204 -1.71 -10.38 -9.02
CA THR A 204 -1.13 -10.85 -7.75
C THR A 204 -2.23 -11.26 -6.79
N THR A 205 -1.96 -12.29 -6.00
CA THR A 205 -2.89 -12.79 -4.98
C THR A 205 -3.23 -11.71 -3.97
N GLN A 206 -2.25 -10.90 -3.57
CA GLN A 206 -2.40 -9.81 -2.60
C GLN A 206 -3.33 -8.73 -3.13
N ALA A 207 -3.15 -8.29 -4.38
CA ALA A 207 -4.04 -7.30 -4.99
C ALA A 207 -5.47 -7.83 -5.10
N CYS A 208 -5.63 -9.13 -5.43
CA CYS A 208 -6.95 -9.76 -5.56
C CYS A 208 -7.68 -9.81 -4.22
N VAL A 209 -7.02 -10.36 -3.19
CA VAL A 209 -7.59 -10.51 -1.84
C VAL A 209 -7.92 -9.16 -1.24
N LYS A 210 -7.02 -8.17 -1.32
CA LYS A 210 -7.27 -6.82 -0.78
C LYS A 210 -8.37 -6.08 -1.55
N SER A 211 -8.46 -6.25 -2.87
CA SER A 211 -9.55 -5.66 -3.67
C SER A 211 -10.90 -6.31 -3.35
N CYS A 212 -10.93 -7.63 -3.16
CA CYS A 212 -12.12 -8.37 -2.75
C CYS A 212 -12.60 -7.93 -1.36
N TYR A 213 -11.68 -7.85 -0.40
CA TYR A 213 -11.93 -7.36 0.95
C TYR A 213 -12.56 -5.95 0.94
N GLN A 214 -11.98 -5.00 0.21
CA GLN A 214 -12.53 -3.63 0.12
C GLN A 214 -13.92 -3.61 -0.54
N ARG A 215 -14.14 -4.37 -1.63
CA ARG A 215 -15.47 -4.49 -2.25
C ARG A 215 -16.51 -5.00 -1.28
N ARG A 216 -16.18 -6.07 -0.54
CA ARG A 216 -17.09 -6.68 0.41
C ARG A 216 -17.43 -5.70 1.54
N LEU A 217 -16.43 -4.99 2.04
CA LEU A 217 -16.59 -3.97 3.08
C LEU A 217 -17.50 -2.83 2.62
N VAL A 218 -17.36 -2.36 1.37
CA VAL A 218 -18.24 -1.33 0.81
C VAL A 218 -19.67 -1.85 0.62
N GLN A 219 -19.84 -3.09 0.15
CA GLN A 219 -21.18 -3.67 -0.07
C GLN A 219 -21.93 -3.92 1.23
N ASP A 220 -21.26 -4.47 2.23
CA ASP A 220 -21.89 -4.87 3.50
C ASP A 220 -22.06 -3.66 4.43
N CYS A 221 -21.15 -2.69 4.39
CA CYS A 221 -21.03 -1.64 5.41
C CYS A 221 -20.98 -0.21 4.88
N GLY A 222 -20.85 -0.01 3.56
CA GLY A 222 -20.86 1.32 2.95
C GLY A 222 -19.61 2.18 3.22
N CYS A 223 -18.52 1.57 3.70
CA CYS A 223 -17.28 2.27 4.05
C CYS A 223 -16.04 1.50 3.53
N VAL A 224 -14.86 2.13 3.59
CA VAL A 224 -13.58 1.54 3.16
C VAL A 224 -12.56 1.45 4.31
N ASP A 225 -11.62 0.51 4.22
CA ASP A 225 -10.49 0.45 5.14
C ASP A 225 -9.35 1.34 4.63
N ALA A 226 -9.23 2.53 5.22
CA ALA A 226 -8.23 3.54 4.87
C ALA A 226 -6.77 3.07 5.04
N SER A 227 -6.52 1.92 5.66
CA SER A 227 -5.16 1.37 5.82
C SER A 227 -4.58 0.87 4.50
N PHE A 228 -5.44 0.37 3.61
CA PHE A 228 -5.01 -0.25 2.35
C PHE A 228 -5.34 0.60 1.13
N ILE A 229 -6.21 1.61 1.23
CA ILE A 229 -6.68 2.38 0.08
C ILE A 229 -6.57 3.89 0.29
N THR A 230 -6.24 4.63 -0.76
CA THR A 230 -6.30 6.10 -0.79
C THR A 230 -7.68 6.60 -1.22
N ARG A 231 -7.96 7.88 -0.96
CA ARG A 231 -9.23 8.50 -1.37
C ARG A 231 -9.42 8.53 -2.89
N ASP A 232 -8.33 8.66 -3.65
CA ASP A 232 -8.37 8.60 -5.11
C ASP A 232 -8.70 7.20 -5.61
N GLN A 233 -8.12 6.16 -5.01
CA GLN A 233 -8.45 4.76 -5.31
C GLN A 233 -9.92 4.45 -4.94
N ALA A 234 -10.45 5.01 -3.86
CA ALA A 234 -11.85 4.78 -3.45
C ALA A 234 -12.89 5.34 -4.44
N LYS A 235 -12.51 6.26 -5.35
CA LYS A 235 -13.38 6.71 -6.46
C LYS A 235 -13.79 5.56 -7.37
N PHE A 236 -12.99 4.49 -7.42
CA PHE A 236 -13.33 3.24 -8.10
C PHE A 236 -14.69 2.70 -7.64
N PHE A 237 -14.96 2.67 -6.32
CA PHE A 237 -16.21 2.14 -5.78
C PHE A 237 -17.41 3.05 -6.03
N ALA A 238 -17.20 4.37 -6.04
CA ALA A 238 -18.25 5.33 -6.38
C ALA A 238 -18.78 5.08 -7.81
N GLN A 239 -17.87 4.72 -8.74
CA GLN A 239 -18.23 4.36 -10.11
C GLN A 239 -18.82 2.95 -10.22
N GLU A 240 -18.19 1.96 -9.59
CA GLU A 240 -18.61 0.55 -9.67
C GLU A 240 -20.01 0.32 -9.09
N PHE A 241 -20.32 0.95 -7.95
CA PHE A 241 -21.60 0.76 -7.24
C PHE A 241 -22.59 1.92 -7.40
N ASN A 242 -22.27 2.92 -8.24
CA ASN A 242 -23.08 4.12 -8.44
C ASN A 242 -23.51 4.78 -7.10
N MET A 243 -22.53 5.04 -6.25
CA MET A 243 -22.72 5.59 -4.90
C MET A 243 -21.88 6.85 -4.69
N SER A 244 -22.16 7.59 -3.61
CA SER A 244 -21.24 8.61 -3.12
C SER A 244 -19.92 7.97 -2.71
N LEU A 245 -18.83 8.74 -2.74
CA LEU A 245 -17.54 8.28 -2.27
C LEU A 245 -17.66 7.76 -0.82
N PRO A 246 -17.27 6.50 -0.55
CA PRO A 246 -17.42 5.91 0.77
C PRO A 246 -16.48 6.58 1.77
N ASP A 247 -16.97 6.75 3.00
CA ASP A 247 -16.17 7.21 4.15
C ASP A 247 -15.27 6.06 4.67
N ALA A 248 -14.28 6.39 5.51
CA ALA A 248 -13.46 5.36 6.13
C ALA A 248 -14.20 4.65 7.29
N CYS A 249 -14.09 3.32 7.37
CA CYS A 249 -14.69 2.52 8.44
C CYS A 249 -14.07 2.81 9.81
N GLU A 250 -14.85 2.70 10.89
CA GLU A 250 -14.34 2.80 12.26
C GLU A 250 -13.82 1.47 12.76
N MET A 251 -12.62 1.09 12.35
CA MET A 251 -11.97 -0.19 12.66
C MET A 251 -11.69 -0.43 14.15
N VAL A 252 -12.06 0.47 15.05
CA VAL A 252 -11.74 0.44 16.48
C VAL A 252 -12.80 -0.28 17.32
N TYR A 253 -14.05 -0.30 16.86
CA TYR A 253 -15.17 -0.86 17.62
C TYR A 253 -15.52 -2.28 17.20
N GLU A 254 -15.98 -3.09 18.15
CA GLU A 254 -16.32 -4.50 17.94
C GLU A 254 -17.47 -4.69 16.92
N GLU A 255 -18.49 -3.82 16.95
CA GLU A 255 -19.58 -3.86 15.97
C GLU A 255 -19.10 -3.54 14.55
N ALA A 256 -18.20 -2.58 14.41
CA ALA A 256 -17.57 -2.27 13.12
C ALA A 256 -16.62 -3.38 12.64
N VAL A 257 -16.04 -4.15 13.56
CA VAL A 257 -15.24 -5.34 13.21
C VAL A 257 -16.10 -6.45 12.62
N GLN A 258 -17.34 -6.63 13.07
CA GLN A 258 -18.26 -7.60 12.45
C GLN A 258 -18.47 -7.28 10.98
N CYS A 259 -18.46 -5.99 10.64
CA CYS A 259 -18.49 -5.47 9.28
C CYS A 259 -17.24 -5.79 8.44
N VAL A 260 -16.08 -5.89 9.09
CA VAL A 260 -14.75 -6.02 8.47
C VAL A 260 -14.33 -7.48 8.25
N ARG A 261 -14.84 -8.41 9.07
CA ARG A 261 -14.33 -9.79 9.14
C ARG A 261 -15.38 -10.87 8.83
N HIS A 262 -16.34 -10.60 7.94
CA HIS A 262 -17.17 -11.66 7.37
C HIS A 262 -16.48 -12.38 6.22
#